data_AF-A0A945ME13-F1
#
_entry.id   AF-A0A945ME13-F1
#
_cell.length_a   1.000
_cell.length_b   1.000
_cell.length_c   1.000
_cell.angle_alpha   90.00
_cell.angle_beta   90.00
_cell.angle_gamma   90.00
#
_symmetry.space_group_name_H-M   'P 1'
#
loop_
_entity.id
_entity.type
_entity.pdbx_description
1 polymer ?
#
loop_
_entity_poly.entity_id
_entity_poly.type
_entity_poly.pdbx_seq_one_letter_code
_entity_poly.pdbx_strand_id
1 'polypeptide(L)' 'RQDERVMQLFGLVNALLANDRDTRKRDLAIRRYSAIPLSHHVGIVGWVPHCDTFHQLVREFREKRKIFLNSMVFW' A
#
# COMPACT_ATOMS: atom_id res chain seq x y z
N ARG A 1 16.14 0.71 -5.73
CA ARG A 1 16.48 -0.72 -5.98
C ARG A 1 15.76 -1.68 -5.02
N GLN A 2 15.61 -1.39 -3.73
CA GLN A 2 14.82 -2.26 -2.83
C GLN A 2 13.33 -2.25 -3.20
N ASP A 3 12.70 -1.08 -3.34
CA ASP A 3 11.27 -0.99 -3.68
C ASP A 3 10.91 -1.68 -4.99
N GLU A 4 11.76 -1.52 -6.02
CA GLU A 4 11.63 -2.20 -7.30
C GLU A 4 11.61 -3.73 -7.15
N ARG A 5 12.53 -4.30 -6.36
CA ARG A 5 12.59 -5.74 -6.08
C ARG A 5 11.37 -6.22 -5.30
N VAL A 6 10.88 -5.41 -4.35
CA VAL A 6 9.65 -5.71 -3.60
C VAL A 6 8.44 -5.71 -4.54
N MET A 7 8.36 -4.78 -5.49
CA MET A 7 7.29 -4.76 -6.50
C MET A 7 7.33 -5.97 -7.44
N GLN A 8 8.53 -6.47 -7.77
CA GLN A 8 8.70 -7.72 -8.52
C GLN A 8 8.24 -8.93 -7.70
N LEU A 9 8.65 -9.03 -6.44
CA LEU A 9 8.22 -10.09 -5.53
C LEU A 9 6.69 -10.12 -5.39
N PHE A 10 6.04 -8.97 -5.22
CA PHE A 10 4.58 -8.90 -5.17
C PHE A 10 3.93 -9.32 -6.49
N GLY A 11 4.61 -9.14 -7.63
CA GLY A 11 4.19 -9.70 -8.91
C GLY A 11 4.14 -11.22 -8.89
N LEU A 12 5.18 -11.86 -8.34
CA LEU A 12 5.23 -13.32 -8.16
C LEU A 12 4.16 -13.80 -7.18
N VAL A 13 3.99 -13.12 -6.04
CA VAL A 13 2.95 -13.47 -5.06
C VAL A 13 1.56 -13.40 -5.69
N ASN A 14 1.27 -12.37 -6.48
CA ASN A 14 -0.02 -12.27 -7.18
C ASN A 14 -0.21 -13.41 -8.19
N ALA A 15 0.84 -13.87 -8.87
CA ALA A 15 0.76 -15.04 -9.75
C ALA A 15 0.42 -16.32 -8.97
N LEU A 16 1.00 -16.51 -7.78
CA LEU A 16 0.68 -17.63 -6.90
C LEU A 16 -0.76 -17.55 -6.38
N LEU A 17 -1.21 -16.37 -5.96
CA LEU A 17 -2.60 -16.12 -5.51
C LEU A 17 -3.63 -16.33 -6.62
N ALA A 18 -3.28 -16.05 -7.88
CA ALA A 18 -4.15 -16.34 -9.01
C ALA A 18 -4.23 -17.84 -9.34
N ASN A 19 -3.14 -18.58 -9.09
CA ASN A 19 -3.08 -20.02 -9.36
C ASN A 19 -3.91 -20.83 -8.36
N ASP A 20 -3.86 -20.47 -7.07
CA ASP A 20 -4.65 -21.12 -6.03
C ASP A 20 -6.16 -20.84 -6.17
N ARG A 21 -6.98 -21.89 -6.03
CA ARG A 21 -8.43 -21.83 -6.31
C ARG A 21 -9.19 -21.03 -5.26
N ASP A 22 -8.77 -21.07 -4.00
CA ASP A 22 -9.48 -20.42 -2.90
C ASP A 22 -9.14 -18.94 -2.79
N THR A 23 -7.92 -18.56 -3.13
CA THR A 23 -7.52 -17.15 -3.25
C THR A 23 -8.04 -16.53 -4.55
N ARG A 24 -8.06 -17.26 -5.68
CA ARG A 24 -8.61 -16.76 -6.95
C ARG A 24 -10.10 -16.45 -6.85
N LYS A 25 -10.90 -17.31 -6.20
CA LYS A 25 -12.34 -17.06 -5.98
C LYS A 25 -12.62 -15.79 -5.18
N ARG A 26 -11.66 -15.34 -4.37
CA ARG A 26 -11.75 -14.14 -3.52
C ARG A 26 -11.10 -12.90 -4.16
N ASP A 27 -10.59 -13.03 -5.39
CA ASP A 27 -9.89 -11.98 -6.13
C ASP A 27 -8.77 -11.31 -5.32
N LEU A 28 -7.99 -12.13 -4.59
CA LEU A 28 -6.91 -11.62 -3.76
C LEU A 28 -5.71 -11.23 -4.60
N ALA A 29 -5.35 -9.95 -4.57
CA ALA A 29 -4.14 -9.43 -5.17
C ALA A 29 -3.54 -8.31 -4.31
N ILE A 30 -2.22 -8.31 -4.18
CA ILE A 30 -1.46 -7.20 -3.62
C ILE A 30 -1.47 -6.08 -4.66
N ARG A 31 -2.04 -4.92 -4.31
CA ARG A 31 -2.03 -3.76 -5.18
C ARG A 31 -0.60 -3.19 -5.26
N ARG A 32 -0.03 -3.21 -6.47
CA ARG A 32 1.33 -2.72 -6.75
C ARG A 32 1.27 -1.30 -7.30
N TYR A 33 2.33 -0.54 -7.09
CA TYR A 33 2.55 0.76 -7.71
C TYR A 33 3.83 0.72 -8.55
N SER A 34 3.93 1.62 -9.52
CA SER A 34 5.16 1.75 -10.32
C SER A 34 6.24 2.42 -9.48
N ALA A 35 7.41 1.79 -9.35
CA ALA A 35 8.58 2.36 -8.71
C ALA A 35 9.74 2.28 -9.71
N ILE A 36 10.10 3.42 -10.32
CA ILE A 36 11.12 3.50 -11.39
C ILE A 36 12.37 4.17 -10.80
N PRO A 37 13.49 3.44 -10.64
CA PRO A 37 14.74 4.06 -10.24
C PRO A 37 15.28 4.93 -11.38
N LEU A 38 15.67 6.17 -11.08
CA LEU A 38 16.34 7.07 -12.03
C LEU A 38 17.86 7.12 -11.78
N SER A 39 18.29 6.97 -10.53
CA SER A 39 19.68 6.91 -10.11
C SER A 39 19.85 6.08 -8.83
N HIS A 40 21.07 6.05 -8.28
CA HIS A 40 21.35 5.37 -7.00
C HIS A 40 20.59 5.96 -5.81
N HIS A 41 20.22 7.24 -5.87
CA HIS A 41 19.59 7.96 -4.76
C HIS A 41 18.21 8.51 -5.09
N VAL A 42 17.82 8.51 -6.36
CA VAL A 42 16.57 9.13 -6.83
C VAL A 42 15.77 8.13 -7.65
N GLY A 43 14.46 8.15 -7.45
CA GLY A 43 13.50 7.38 -8.24
C GLY A 43 12.14 8.05 -8.24
N ILE A 44 11.28 7.64 -9.16
CA ILE A 44 9.90 8.07 -9.26
C ILE A 44 9.01 6.96 -8.71
N VAL A 45 8.04 7.35 -7.88
CA VAL A 45 6.96 6.48 -7.43
C VAL A 45 5.67 6.97 -8.08
N GLY A 46 4.96 6.07 -8.76
CA GLY A 46 3.68 6.37 -9.39
C GLY A 46 2.62 6.66 -8.33
N TRP A 47 1.93 7.79 -8.47
CA TRP A 47 0.82 8.14 -7.60
C TRP A 47 -0.33 7.15 -7.80
N VAL A 48 -0.90 6.64 -6.70
CA VAL A 48 -2.06 5.77 -6.74
C VAL A 48 -3.31 6.63 -6.51
N PRO A 49 -4.17 6.85 -7.53
CA PRO A 49 -5.35 7.68 -7.36
C PRO A 49 -6.35 7.01 -6.40
N HIS A 50 -7.20 7.83 -5.78
CA HIS A 50 -8.24 7.38 -4.82
C HIS A 50 -7.67 6.61 -3.62
N CYS A 51 -6.52 7.03 -3.10
CA CYS A 51 -5.87 6.43 -1.96
C CYS A 51 -5.46 7.50 -0.97
N ASP A 52 -5.87 7.32 0.28
CA ASP A 52 -5.38 8.12 1.40
C ASP A 52 -4.46 7.26 2.27
N THR A 53 -3.54 7.92 2.97
CA THR A 53 -2.78 7.22 4.00
C THR A 53 -3.71 6.83 5.15
N PHE A 54 -3.46 5.69 5.78
CA PHE A 54 -4.25 5.26 6.92
C PHE A 54 -4.24 6.30 8.05
N HIS A 55 -3.09 6.96 8.25
CA HIS A 55 -2.96 8.06 9.20
C HIS A 55 -3.94 9.20 8.91
N GLN A 56 -4.07 9.61 7.64
CA GLN A 56 -4.99 10.65 7.23
C GLN A 56 -6.45 10.26 7.49
N LEU A 57 -6.85 9.04 7.13
CA LEU A 57 -8.21 8.53 7.38
C LEU A 57 -8.55 8.53 8.89
N VAL A 58 -7.62 8.06 9.72
CA VAL A 58 -7.78 8.03 11.19
C VAL A 58 -7.87 9.44 11.74
N ARG A 59 -7.03 10.35 11.24
CA ARG A 59 -7.03 11.76 11.64
C ARG A 59 -8.37 12.42 11.31
N GLU A 60 -8.82 12.32 10.06
CA GLU A 60 -10.09 12.89 9.61
C GLU A 60 -11.28 12.32 10.39
N PHE A 61 -11.27 11.01 10.69
CA PHE A 61 -12.29 10.37 11.52
C PHE A 61 -12.33 10.93 12.94
N ARG A 62 -11.16 11.10 13.58
CA ARG A 62 -11.05 11.63 14.95
C ARG A 62 -11.46 13.11 15.01
N GLU A 63 -11.01 13.93 14.06
CA GLU A 63 -11.36 15.36 13.95
C GLU A 63 -12.87 15.55 13.79
N LYS A 64 -13.51 14.80 12.88
CA LYS A 64 -14.98 14.84 12.66
C LYS A 64 -15.78 14.53 13.92
N ARG A 65 -15.23 13.74 14.84
CA ARG A 65 -15.88 13.34 16.10
C ARG A 65 -15.40 14.11 17.32
N LYS A 66 -14.56 15.15 17.13
CA LYS A 66 -13.93 15.93 18.21
C LYS A 66 -13.15 15.07 19.21
N ILE A 67 -12.57 13.96 18.74
CA ILE A 67 -11.71 13.08 19.53
C ILE A 67 -10.28 13.64 19.47
N PHE A 68 -9.63 13.80 20.62
CA PHE A 68 -8.28 14.38 20.69
C PHE A 68 -7.28 13.50 19.92
N LEU A 69 -6.70 14.04 18.85
CA LEU A 69 -5.78 13.32 17.95
C LEU A 69 -4.58 12.71 18.66
N ASN A 70 -4.09 13.42 19.69
CA ASN A 70 -2.92 13.07 20.47
C ASN A 70 -3.27 12.42 21.82
N SER A 71 -4.51 11.95 22.00
CA SER A 71 -4.79 11.02 23.11
C SER A 71 -4.01 9.75 22.83
N MET A 72 -3.03 9.50 23.69
CA MET A 72 -2.05 8.42 23.63
C MET A 72 -2.79 7.07 23.57
N VAL A 73 -3.06 6.59 22.36
CA VAL A 73 -3.46 5.22 22.11
C VAL A 73 -2.37 4.67 21.24
N PHE A 74 -1.51 3.87 21.89
CA PHE A 74 -0.41 3.12 21.29
C PHE A 74 -0.88 2.50 19.95
N TRP A 75 -0.14 2.84 18.90
CA TRP A 75 -0.01 1.97 17.73
C TRP A 75 0.78 0.73 18.11
#